data_AF-A0A6V7JUP7-F1
#
_entry.id   AF-A0A6V7JUP7-F1
#
_cell.length_a   1.000
_cell.length_b   1.000
_cell.length_c   1.000
_cell.angle_alpha   90.00
_cell.angle_beta   90.00
_cell.angle_gamma   90.00
#
_symmetry.space_group_name_H-M   'P 1'
#
loop_
_entity.id
_entity.type
_entity.pdbx_description
1 polymer ?
#
loop_
_entity_poly.entity_id
_entity_poly.type
_entity_poly.pdbx_seq_one_letter_code
_entity_poly.pdbx_strand_id
1 'polypeptide(L)' 'HYVVKGPESTPYDGGFYHGKLIFPGEFPFQPPSIYMTTPNGRFKVNTRLCLSISDFHPDTWNPAWSVSTILAGLLSFM' A
#
# COMPACT_ATOMS: atom_id res chain seq x y z
N HIS A 1 -2.86 10.62 0.89
CA HIS A 1 -3.66 9.94 -0.16
C HIS A 1 -2.77 9.67 -1.36
N TYR A 2 -3.02 8.59 -2.08
CA TYR A 2 -2.28 8.24 -3.29
C TYR A 2 -3.23 7.72 -4.37
N VAL A 3 -2.80 7.79 -5.62
CA VAL A 3 -3.39 7.06 -6.74
C VAL A 3 -2.27 6.30 -7.43
N VAL A 4 -2.51 5.01 -7.71
CA VAL A 4 -1.60 4.19 -8.50
C VAL A 4 -2.28 3.74 -9.78
N LYS A 5 -1.53 3.71 -10.89
CA LYS A 5 -1.96 3.06 -12.13
C LYS A 5 -1.76 1.55 -11.97
N GLY A 6 -2.74 0.75 -12.37
CA GLY A 6 -2.60 -0.70 -12.35
C GLY A 6 -1.45 -1.17 -13.25
N PRO A 7 -0.71 -2.23 -12.85
CA PRO A 7 0.40 -2.72 -13.65
C PRO A 7 -0.06 -3.27 -15.00
N GLU A 8 0.76 -3.04 -16.03
CA GLU A 8 0.48 -3.53 -17.37
C GLU A 8 0.46 -5.06 -17.42
N SER A 9 -0.35 -5.63 -18.31
CA SER A 9 -0.49 -7.10 -18.47
C SER A 9 -0.98 -7.84 -17.20
N THR A 10 -1.67 -7.14 -16.29
CA THR A 10 -2.39 -7.73 -15.15
C THR A 10 -3.90 -7.48 -15.30
N PRO A 11 -4.77 -8.14 -14.52
CA PRO A 11 -6.20 -7.79 -14.48
C PRO A 11 -6.51 -6.34 -14.07
N TYR A 12 -5.51 -5.60 -13.59
CA TYR A 12 -5.63 -4.22 -13.13
C TYR A 12 -5.18 -3.19 -14.18
N ASP A 13 -4.66 -3.64 -15.33
CA ASP A 13 -4.16 -2.78 -16.40
C ASP A 13 -5.23 -1.75 -16.85
N GLY A 14 -4.79 -0.53 -17.11
CA GLY A 14 -5.64 0.62 -17.44
C GLY A 14 -6.41 1.21 -16.25
N GLY A 15 -6.42 0.55 -15.09
CA GLY A 15 -7.09 1.03 -13.89
C GLY A 15 -6.32 2.12 -13.13
N PHE A 16 -7.06 2.96 -12.40
CA PHE A 16 -6.50 3.93 -11.45
C PHE A 16 -7.12 3.70 -10.07
N TYR A 17 -6.28 3.45 -9.08
CA TYR A 17 -6.70 2.99 -7.76
C TYR A 17 -6.28 3.97 -6.68
N HIS A 18 -7.28 4.54 -6.01
CA HIS A 18 -7.10 5.50 -4.93
C HIS A 18 -7.02 4.80 -3.58
N GLY A 19 -6.09 5.26 -2.74
CA GLY A 19 -5.92 4.78 -1.38
C GLY A 19 -5.27 5.81 -0.47
N LYS A 20 -4.93 5.38 0.75
CA LYS A 20 -4.25 6.21 1.74
C LYS A 20 -3.26 5.42 2.56
N LEU A 21 -2.16 6.08 2.89
CA LEU A 21 -1.21 5.67 3.93
C LEU A 21 -1.54 6.48 5.18
N ILE A 22 -1.65 5.82 6.33
CA ILE A 22 -1.77 6.49 7.63
C ILE A 22 -0.48 6.21 8.40
N PHE A 23 0.30 7.26 8.61
CA PHE A 23 1.58 7.18 9.31
C PHE A 23 1.36 7.32 10.83
N PRO A 24 1.99 6.47 11.66
CA PRO A 24 2.05 6.70 13.10
C PRO A 24 2.93 7.92 13.42
N GLY A 25 2.86 8.42 14.65
CA GLY A 25 3.73 9.54 15.09
C GLY A 25 5.22 9.17 15.11
N GLU A 26 5.51 7.87 15.14
CA GLU A 26 6.80 7.23 15.27
C GLU A 26 7.42 6.89 13.91
N PHE A 27 6.75 7.24 12.80
CA PHE A 27 7.31 7.09 11.46
C PHE A 27 8.62 7.91 11.33
N PRO A 28 9.72 7.36 10.77
CA PRO A 28 9.81 6.11 10.01
C PRO A 28 10.22 4.88 10.82
N PHE A 29 10.31 4.95 12.15
CA PHE A 29 10.68 3.80 12.97
C PHE A 29 9.55 2.79 13.13
N GLN A 30 8.30 3.19 12.85
CA GLN A 30 7.18 2.28 12.68
C GLN A 30 6.57 2.41 11.27
N PRO A 31 6.10 1.29 10.69
CA PRO A 31 5.42 1.27 9.38
C PRO A 31 4.07 2.02 9.40
N PRO A 32 3.60 2.53 8.25
CA PRO A 32 2.23 3.02 8.11
C PRO A 32 1.21 1.89 7.94
N SER A 33 -0.07 2.18 8.21
CA SER A 33 -1.17 1.36 7.66
C SER A 33 -1.48 1.77 6.23
N ILE A 34 -1.85 0.77 5.42
CA ILE A 34 -2.17 0.93 4.00
C ILE A 34 -3.64 0.62 3.81
N TYR A 35 -4.34 1.44 3.03
CA TYR A 35 -5.75 1.28 2.71
C TYR A 35 -6.00 1.49 1.22
N MET A 36 -6.86 0.63 0.64
CA MET A 36 -7.44 0.86 -0.67
C MET A 36 -8.86 1.43 -0.54
N THR A 37 -9.21 2.42 -1.35
CA THR A 37 -10.56 3.01 -1.39
C THR A 37 -11.31 2.60 -2.65
N THR A 38 -10.64 2.50 -3.80
CA THR A 38 -11.25 2.03 -5.05
C THR A 38 -11.51 0.52 -5.00
N PRO A 39 -12.75 0.03 -5.23
CA PRO A 39 -13.00 -1.39 -5.41
C PRO A 39 -12.17 -1.96 -6.56
N ASN A 40 -11.42 -3.04 -6.33
CA ASN A 40 -10.51 -3.61 -7.32
C ASN A 40 -10.49 -5.14 -7.37
N GLY A 41 -11.36 -5.81 -6.62
CA GLY A 41 -11.44 -7.28 -6.57
C GLY A 41 -10.34 -7.98 -5.75
N ARG A 42 -9.23 -7.30 -5.44
CA ARG A 42 -8.11 -7.86 -4.66
C ARG A 42 -8.16 -7.56 -3.18
N PHE A 43 -8.51 -6.32 -2.86
CA PHE A 43 -8.47 -5.77 -1.51
C PHE A 43 -9.85 -5.31 -1.07
N LYS A 44 -10.21 -5.62 0.18
CA LYS A 44 -11.41 -5.05 0.79
C LYS A 44 -11.20 -3.55 1.00
N VAL A 45 -12.12 -2.75 0.48
CA VAL A 45 -12.03 -1.29 0.59
C VAL A 45 -12.10 -0.82 2.05
N ASN A 46 -11.46 0.31 2.33
CA ASN A 46 -11.43 0.97 3.64
C ASN A 46 -11.04 0.04 4.80
N THR A 47 -10.26 -1.01 4.50
CA THR A 47 -9.74 -1.98 5.46
C THR A 47 -8.22 -1.88 5.48
N ARG A 48 -7.60 -2.02 6.67
CA ARG A 48 -6.14 -2.08 6.79
C ARG A 48 -5.63 -3.29 6.02
N LEU A 49 -4.65 -3.08 5.13
CA LEU A 49 -4.05 -4.16 4.35
C LEU A 49 -2.88 -4.78 5.12
N CYS A 50 -2.92 -6.10 5.28
CA CYS A 50 -1.85 -6.89 5.88
C CYS A 50 -0.84 -7.28 4.78
N LEU A 51 0.26 -6.53 4.71
CA LEU A 51 1.39 -6.72 3.79
C LEU A 51 2.70 -6.60 4.55
N SER A 52 3.78 -7.22 4.07
CA SER A 52 5.12 -7.16 4.70
C SER A 52 5.68 -5.74 4.92
N ILE A 53 5.11 -4.76 4.21
CA ILE A 53 5.46 -3.34 4.26
C ILE A 53 4.48 -2.49 5.11
N SER A 54 3.54 -3.13 5.81
CA SER A 54 2.46 -2.50 6.58
C SER A 54 2.64 -2.66 8.08
N ASP A 55 1.83 -1.93 8.84
CA ASP A 55 1.77 -1.98 10.31
C ASP A 55 1.32 -3.29 10.95
N PHE A 56 0.93 -4.30 10.16
CA PHE A 56 0.77 -5.66 10.66
C PHE A 56 2.10 -6.39 10.90
N HIS A 57 3.18 -5.94 10.25
CA HIS A 57 4.48 -6.63 10.28
C HIS A 57 5.63 -5.65 10.60
N PRO A 58 5.68 -5.11 11.83
CA PRO A 58 6.74 -4.18 12.24
C PRO A 58 8.14 -4.80 12.19
N ASP A 59 8.27 -6.12 12.41
CA ASP A 59 9.56 -6.82 12.41
C ASP A 59 10.21 -6.90 11.02
N THR A 60 9.42 -6.78 9.95
CA THR A 60 9.90 -6.80 8.56
C THR A 60 9.98 -5.40 7.93
N TRP A 61 9.65 -4.36 8.70
CA TRP A 61 9.69 -2.98 8.24
C TRP A 61 11.12 -2.47 8.13
N ASN A 62 11.42 -1.74 7.04
CA ASN A 62 12.68 -1.02 6.89
C ASN A 62 12.44 0.50 6.94
N PRO A 63 12.96 1.21 7.96
CA PRO A 63 12.83 2.67 8.08
C PRO A 63 13.40 3.47 6.90
N ALA A 64 14.24 2.86 6.06
CA ALA A 64 14.77 3.47 4.84
C ALA A 64 13.77 3.49 3.67
N TRP A 65 12.64 2.79 3.77
CA TRP A 65 11.62 2.81 2.72
C TRP A 65 10.91 4.16 2.65
N SER A 66 10.94 4.75 1.47
CA SER A 66 10.18 5.95 1.13
C SER A 66 8.73 5.61 0.79
N VAL A 67 7.88 6.65 0.68
CA VAL A 67 6.52 6.50 0.16
C VAL A 67 6.52 5.84 -1.23
N SER A 68 7.47 6.17 -2.10
CA SER A 68 7.54 5.57 -3.45
C SER A 68 7.85 4.08 -3.38
N THR A 69 8.75 3.63 -2.50
CA THR A 69 9.05 2.19 -2.34
C THR A 69 7.89 1.43 -1.71
N ILE A 70 7.13 2.05 -0.79
CA ILE A 70 5.90 1.45 -0.24
C ILE A 70 4.86 1.24 -1.35
N LEU A 71 4.63 2.24 -2.21
CA LEU A 71 3.65 2.13 -3.29
C LEU A 71 4.11 1.14 -4.38
N ALA A 72 5.41 1.07 -4.67
CA ALA A 72 5.95 0.03 -5.55
C ALA A 72 5.72 -1.38 -4.97
N GLY A 73 5.96 -1.56 -3.67
CA GLY A 73 5.66 -2.82 -2.98
C GLY A 73 4.17 -3.14 -2.93
N LEU A 74 3.28 -2.16 -2.82
CA LEU A 74 1.83 -2.38 -2.94
C LEU A 74 1.45 -2.88 -4.35
N LEU A 75 2.03 -2.28 -5.40
CA LEU A 75 1.78 -2.65 -6.79
C LEU A 75 2.21 -4.09 -7.11
N SER A 76 3.21 -4.66 -6.42
CA SER A 76 3.58 -6.07 -6.63
C SER A 76 2.52 -7.08 -6.13
N PHE A 77 1.48 -6.61 -5.41
CA PHE A 77 0.33 -7.43 -5.02
C PHE A 77 -0.91 -7.22 -5.90
N MET A 78 -0.79 -6.34 -6.92
CA MET A 78 -1.81 -6.07 -7.92
C MET A 78 -1.43 -6.80 -9.20
#